data_AF-A0A7L4REX6-F1
#
_entry.id   AF-A0A7L4REX6-F1
#
_cell.length_a   1.000
_cell.length_b   1.000
_cell.length_c   1.000
_cell.angle_alpha   90.00
_cell.angle_beta   90.00
_cell.angle_gamma   90.00
#
_symmetry.space_group_name_H-M   'P 1'
#
loop_
_entity.id
_entity.type
_entity.pdbx_description
1 polymer ?
#
loop_
_entity_poly.entity_id
_entity_poly.type
_entity_poly.pdbx_seq_one_letter_code
_entity_poly.pdbx_strand_id
1 'polypeptide(L)'
;MAKVRVLRRQEKAYIELPSEMAGQEELELFALKDGYYLLTMPLGLPPGQQTQKQKEGISEIERTILRKLLAIRFEKRTPEYVSKALSEREKEVLKALEQKGFVNVFKGDKYKDGVYNIRDSIYPLLSQKQDTTKEAGPERRAEAAQAPMARPQSTGGAFSILNTRGFIIVQDKREAMMLSEQMTLQMKKGEVVGVKGFDGRFYIVTRDYLAEACKRINSVLKEDMDAPSIASAAKLDPDGCVAALRLMAENGDVIERKRGVFAPV
;
A
#
# COMPACT_ATOMS: atom_id res chain seq x y z
N MET A 1 -10.57 -24.48 30.02
CA MET A 1 -10.59 -23.23 30.82
C MET A 1 -9.64 -23.40 31.98
N ALA A 2 -8.70 -22.47 32.20
CA ALA A 2 -7.91 -22.45 33.44
C ALA A 2 -8.81 -22.01 34.60
N LYS A 3 -8.70 -22.66 35.76
CA LYS A 3 -9.39 -22.24 36.99
C LYS A 3 -8.47 -21.33 37.78
N VAL A 4 -8.81 -20.05 37.87
CA VAL A 4 -8.08 -19.08 38.69
C VAL A 4 -8.48 -19.24 40.16
N ARG A 5 -7.51 -19.31 41.07
CA ARG A 5 -7.76 -19.31 42.51
C ARG A 5 -7.68 -17.89 43.06
N VAL A 6 -8.65 -17.54 43.89
CA VAL A 6 -8.70 -16.24 44.59
C VAL A 6 -8.58 -16.50 46.10
N LEU A 7 -7.53 -15.96 46.71
CA LEU A 7 -7.26 -16.05 48.14
C LEU A 7 -7.72 -14.75 48.81
N ARG A 8 -8.36 -14.83 49.98
CA ARG A 8 -8.73 -13.65 50.79
C ARG A 8 -7.89 -13.61 52.06
N ARG A 9 -7.23 -12.47 52.32
CA ARG A 9 -6.45 -12.20 53.55
C ARG A 9 -6.52 -10.71 53.87
N GLN A 10 -6.75 -10.36 55.15
CA GLN A 10 -6.73 -8.97 55.63
C GLN A 10 -7.55 -8.01 54.74
N GLU A 11 -8.81 -8.36 54.50
CA GLU A 11 -9.77 -7.65 53.62
C GLU A 11 -9.37 -7.52 52.13
N LYS A 12 -8.21 -8.04 51.72
CA LYS A 12 -7.72 -8.03 50.34
C LYS A 12 -7.96 -9.38 49.65
N ALA A 13 -8.26 -9.32 48.36
CA ALA A 13 -8.32 -10.47 47.47
C ALA A 13 -7.03 -10.53 46.64
N TYR A 14 -6.47 -11.74 46.51
CA TYR A 14 -5.25 -12.04 45.78
C TYR A 14 -5.56 -13.09 44.72
N ILE A 15 -5.01 -12.93 43.52
CA ILE A 15 -5.10 -13.91 42.44
C ILE A 15 -3.83 -14.77 42.47
N GLU A 16 -3.98 -16.08 42.52
CA GLU A 16 -2.87 -17.03 42.33
C GLU A 16 -2.56 -17.11 40.83
N LEU A 17 -1.37 -16.66 40.43
CA LEU A 17 -0.92 -16.66 39.04
C LEU A 17 -0.43 -18.05 38.62
N PRO A 18 -0.55 -18.44 37.33
CA PRO A 18 0.07 -19.66 36.81
C PRO A 18 1.59 -19.64 36.98
N SER A 19 2.19 -20.83 37.14
CA SER A 19 3.64 -21.04 37.23
C SER A 19 4.43 -20.41 36.07
N GLU A 20 3.83 -20.37 34.89
CA GLU A 20 4.34 -19.82 33.65
C GLU A 20 4.56 -18.29 33.72
N MET A 21 3.89 -17.61 34.66
CA MET A 21 4.05 -16.17 34.93
C MET A 21 4.94 -15.89 36.16
N ALA A 22 5.36 -16.90 36.91
CA ALA A 22 6.07 -16.72 38.18
C ALA A 22 7.48 -16.09 38.06
N GLY A 23 8.03 -16.02 36.85
CA GLY A 23 9.31 -15.37 36.54
C GLY A 23 9.20 -13.98 35.90
N GLN A 24 8.01 -13.38 35.83
CA GLN A 24 7.81 -12.04 35.27
C GLN A 24 7.76 -11.00 36.38
N GLU A 25 8.54 -9.92 36.25
CA GLU A 25 8.53 -8.80 37.21
C GLU A 25 7.32 -7.87 37.01
N GLU A 26 6.79 -7.80 35.78
CA GLU A 26 5.66 -6.94 35.41
C GLU A 26 4.63 -7.71 34.56
N LEU A 27 3.36 -7.37 34.72
CA LEU A 27 2.23 -7.89 33.94
C LEU A 27 1.26 -6.74 33.60
N GLU A 28 0.68 -6.78 32.40
CA GLU A 28 -0.28 -5.77 31.95
C GLU A 28 -1.73 -6.28 32.17
N LEU A 29 -2.59 -5.41 32.72
CA LEU A 29 -4.01 -5.70 32.94
C LEU A 29 -4.88 -4.75 32.10
N PHE A 30 -5.62 -5.31 31.16
CA PHE A 30 -6.53 -4.59 30.28
C PHE A 30 -7.98 -4.80 30.71
N ALA A 31 -8.73 -3.71 30.90
CA ALA A 31 -10.18 -3.78 31.10
C ALA A 31 -10.87 -4.08 29.76
N LEU A 32 -11.81 -5.03 29.77
CA LEU A 32 -12.68 -5.35 28.65
C LEU A 32 -14.11 -4.86 28.94
N LYS A 33 -15.03 -5.10 28.00
CA LYS A 33 -16.46 -4.83 28.25
C LYS A 33 -17.01 -5.76 29.33
N ASP A 34 -18.16 -5.39 29.89
CA ASP A 34 -18.99 -6.22 30.76
C ASP A 34 -18.29 -6.72 32.04
N GLY A 35 -17.29 -5.97 32.53
CA GLY A 35 -16.56 -6.26 33.76
C GLY A 35 -15.48 -7.36 33.63
N TYR A 36 -15.19 -7.81 32.42
CA TYR A 36 -14.09 -8.74 32.17
C TYR A 36 -12.74 -8.00 32.15
N TYR A 37 -11.67 -8.70 32.48
CA TYR A 37 -10.29 -8.20 32.42
C TYR A 37 -9.38 -9.23 31.75
N LEU A 38 -8.39 -8.76 30.99
CA LEU A 38 -7.34 -9.58 30.38
C LEU A 38 -6.01 -9.26 31.06
N LEU A 39 -5.38 -10.27 31.67
CA LEU A 39 -4.01 -10.20 32.17
C LEU A 39 -3.07 -10.83 31.14
N THR A 40 -1.99 -10.13 30.79
CA THR A 40 -0.98 -10.59 29.82
C THR A 40 0.43 -10.23 30.26
N MET A 41 1.42 -10.94 29.73
CA MET A 41 2.81 -10.45 29.74
C MET A 41 2.88 -9.15 28.93
N PRO A 42 3.82 -8.23 29.26
CA PRO A 42 4.00 -6.99 28.52
C PRO A 42 4.13 -7.25 27.01
N LEU A 43 3.18 -6.73 26.22
CA LEU A 43 3.10 -7.03 24.77
C LEU A 43 4.20 -6.35 23.94
N GLY A 44 5.12 -5.65 24.61
CA GLY A 44 6.08 -4.72 24.02
C GLY A 44 5.41 -3.41 23.61
N LEU A 45 6.23 -2.39 23.38
CA LEU A 45 5.75 -1.14 22.80
C LEU A 45 5.06 -1.42 21.47
N PRO A 46 3.89 -0.81 21.18
CA PRO A 46 3.22 -1.00 19.90
C PRO A 46 4.17 -0.64 18.74
N PRO A 47 4.05 -1.27 17.56
CA PRO A 47 5.03 -1.15 16.46
C PRO A 47 5.22 0.25 15.84
N GLY A 48 4.67 1.31 16.46
CA GLY A 48 4.97 2.72 16.18
C GLY A 48 5.79 3.45 17.26
N GLN A 49 6.15 2.81 18.39
CA GLN A 49 6.84 3.44 19.53
C GLN A 49 8.21 2.85 19.87
N GLN A 50 8.81 2.03 18.99
CA GLN A 50 10.23 1.70 19.15
C GLN A 50 11.07 2.98 19.04
N THR A 51 11.88 3.18 20.09
CA THR A 51 12.81 4.27 20.37
C THR A 51 13.36 4.98 19.13
N GLN A 52 13.34 6.33 19.18
CA GLN A 52 14.00 7.20 18.21
C GLN A 52 15.52 7.08 18.29
N LYS A 53 16.07 5.95 17.81
CA LYS A 53 17.46 5.89 17.37
C LYS A 53 17.60 6.96 16.29
N GLN A 54 18.48 7.93 16.52
CA GLN A 54 18.56 9.18 15.76
C GLN A 54 18.45 8.90 14.26
N LYS A 55 17.43 9.45 13.61
CA LYS A 55 17.30 9.40 12.15
C LYS A 55 18.36 10.32 11.56
N GLU A 56 19.58 9.80 11.40
CA GLU A 56 20.59 10.41 10.55
C GLU A 56 19.98 10.61 9.17
N GLY A 57 19.75 11.88 8.82
CA GLY A 57 19.19 12.25 7.52
C GLY A 57 20.18 11.89 6.41
N ILE A 58 19.64 11.45 5.26
CA ILE A 58 20.46 11.17 4.09
C ILE A 58 21.09 12.47 3.59
N SER A 59 22.42 12.52 3.58
CA SER A 59 23.22 13.64 3.09
C SER A 59 23.04 13.87 1.59
N GLU A 60 23.40 15.04 1.10
CA GLU A 60 23.22 15.40 -0.32
C GLU A 60 24.06 14.54 -1.28
N ILE A 61 25.26 14.14 -0.83
CA ILE A 61 26.14 13.24 -1.59
C ILE A 61 25.49 11.85 -1.69
N GLU A 62 25.03 11.29 -0.57
CA GLU A 62 24.31 10.02 -0.52
C GLU A 62 23.05 10.03 -1.41
N ARG A 63 22.25 11.11 -1.38
CA ARG A 63 21.08 11.28 -2.27
C ARG A 63 21.49 11.26 -3.74
N THR A 64 22.63 11.85 -4.09
CA THR A 64 23.15 11.88 -5.46
C THR A 64 23.53 10.49 -5.94
N ILE A 65 24.19 9.68 -5.10
CA ILE A 65 24.52 8.27 -5.43
C ILE A 65 23.25 7.43 -5.60
N LEU A 66 22.28 7.58 -4.70
CA LEU A 66 20.99 6.88 -4.79
C LEU A 66 20.23 7.25 -6.06
N ARG A 67 20.24 8.52 -6.49
CA ARG A 67 19.67 8.97 -7.77
C ARG A 67 20.42 8.38 -8.98
N LYS A 68 21.76 8.33 -8.95
CA LYS A 68 22.57 7.65 -9.99
C LYS A 68 22.23 6.16 -10.09
N LEU A 69 22.11 5.45 -8.96
CA LEU A 69 21.68 4.05 -8.94
C LEU A 69 20.26 3.86 -9.50
N LEU A 70 19.31 4.76 -9.17
CA LEU A 70 17.95 4.70 -9.70
C LEU A 70 17.90 4.86 -11.23
N ALA A 71 18.77 5.69 -11.81
CA ALA A 71 18.87 5.87 -13.26
C ALA A 71 19.38 4.61 -14.01
N ILE A 72 20.16 3.76 -13.35
CA ILE A 72 20.58 2.46 -13.89
C ILE A 72 19.41 1.47 -13.78
N ARG A 73 19.07 0.78 -14.87
CA ARG A 73 18.06 -0.31 -14.86
C ARG A 73 18.47 -1.41 -13.88
N PHE A 74 17.52 -1.96 -13.13
CA PHE A 74 17.76 -2.87 -12.02
C PHE A 74 18.68 -4.06 -12.38
N GLU A 75 18.46 -4.68 -13.54
CA GLU A 75 19.24 -5.83 -14.03
C GLU A 75 20.70 -5.49 -14.33
N LYS A 76 21.01 -4.20 -14.54
CA LYS A 76 22.37 -3.68 -14.77
C LYS A 76 23.02 -3.13 -13.51
N ARG A 77 22.38 -3.19 -12.33
CA ARG A 77 22.96 -2.74 -11.06
C ARG A 77 23.93 -3.76 -10.45
N THR A 78 24.67 -4.49 -11.27
CA THR A 78 25.69 -5.44 -10.80
C THR A 78 26.90 -4.69 -10.21
N PRO A 79 27.66 -5.28 -9.27
CA PRO A 79 28.85 -4.65 -8.69
C PRO A 79 29.87 -4.18 -9.75
N GLU A 80 30.07 -4.97 -10.80
CA GLU A 80 30.98 -4.63 -11.90
C GLU A 80 30.52 -3.40 -12.69
N TYR A 81 29.24 -3.33 -13.07
CA TYR A 81 28.72 -2.19 -13.84
C TYR A 81 28.67 -0.91 -12.99
N VAL A 82 28.23 -1.03 -11.73
CA VAL A 82 28.15 0.12 -10.81
C VAL A 82 29.54 0.65 -10.45
N SER A 83 30.55 -0.23 -10.28
CA SER A 83 31.93 0.21 -10.05
C SER A 83 32.61 0.84 -11.27
N LYS A 84 32.08 0.63 -12.49
CA LYS A 84 32.48 1.36 -13.71
C LYS A 84 31.72 2.70 -13.86
N ALA A 85 30.51 2.80 -13.31
CA ALA A 85 29.66 4.00 -13.40
C ALA A 85 29.89 5.05 -12.30
N LEU A 86 30.60 4.68 -11.22
CA LEU A 86 30.90 5.54 -10.06
C LEU A 86 32.41 5.76 -9.91
N SER A 87 32.82 6.95 -9.51
CA SER A 87 34.21 7.28 -9.15
C SER A 87 34.59 6.69 -7.77
N GLU A 88 35.88 6.57 -7.45
CA GLU A 88 36.35 5.94 -6.20
C GLU A 88 35.71 6.53 -4.93
N ARG A 89 35.65 7.86 -4.83
CA ARG A 89 35.00 8.56 -3.71
C ARG A 89 33.50 8.24 -3.60
N GLU A 90 32.84 7.95 -4.72
CA GLU A 90 31.43 7.56 -4.73
C GLU A 90 31.23 6.09 -4.35
N LYS A 91 32.21 5.22 -4.61
CA LYS A 91 32.22 3.82 -4.13
C LYS A 91 32.35 3.75 -2.61
N GLU A 92 33.12 4.65 -2.00
CA GLU A 92 33.20 4.79 -0.54
C GLU A 92 31.84 5.18 0.06
N VAL A 93 31.17 6.18 -0.53
CA VAL A 93 29.80 6.58 -0.14
C VAL A 93 28.81 5.42 -0.34
N LEU A 94 28.96 4.63 -1.42
CA LEU A 94 28.11 3.45 -1.64
C LEU A 94 28.32 2.36 -0.57
N LYS A 95 29.57 2.12 -0.13
CA LYS A 95 29.85 1.22 1.00
C LYS A 95 29.22 1.73 2.31
N ALA A 96 29.26 3.04 2.57
CA ALA A 96 28.59 3.63 3.73
C ALA A 96 27.05 3.50 3.64
N LEU A 97 26.46 3.67 2.45
CA LEU A 97 25.03 3.44 2.20
C LEU A 97 24.60 1.97 2.42
N GLU A 98 25.49 1.02 2.12
CA GLU A 98 25.28 -0.41 2.39
C GLU A 98 25.37 -0.71 3.89
N GLN A 99 26.37 -0.15 4.60
CA GLN A 99 26.49 -0.27 6.06
C GLN A 99 25.30 0.36 6.82
N LYS A 100 24.79 1.50 6.35
CA LYS A 100 23.55 2.12 6.87
C LYS A 100 22.28 1.34 6.50
N GLY A 101 22.39 0.32 5.65
CA GLY A 101 21.27 -0.49 5.19
C GLY A 101 20.27 0.25 4.29
N PHE A 102 20.68 1.35 3.65
CA PHE A 102 19.85 2.07 2.67
C PHE A 102 19.88 1.37 1.30
N VAL A 103 20.99 0.70 1.00
CA VAL A 103 21.23 -0.15 -0.18
C VAL A 103 21.58 -1.56 0.30
N ASN A 104 21.19 -2.60 -0.43
CA ASN A 104 21.59 -3.97 -0.19
C ASN A 104 21.89 -4.72 -1.49
N VAL A 105 22.87 -5.63 -1.49
CA VAL A 105 23.13 -6.52 -2.64
C VAL A 105 22.17 -7.71 -2.58
N PHE A 106 21.22 -7.77 -3.51
CA PHE A 106 20.33 -8.91 -3.68
C PHE A 106 21.03 -9.99 -4.52
N LYS A 107 21.20 -11.20 -3.96
CA LYS A 107 21.76 -12.38 -4.65
C LYS A 107 20.65 -13.41 -4.84
N GLY A 108 20.67 -14.10 -5.97
CA GLY A 108 19.73 -15.20 -6.29
C GLY A 108 20.16 -15.90 -7.58
N ASP A 109 19.45 -16.96 -7.99
CA ASP A 109 19.89 -17.83 -9.09
C ASP A 109 20.15 -17.10 -10.41
N LYS A 110 19.38 -16.04 -10.67
CA LYS A 110 19.51 -15.16 -11.85
C LYS A 110 20.69 -14.17 -11.75
N TYR A 111 21.19 -13.89 -10.55
CA TYR A 111 22.21 -12.88 -10.26
C TYR A 111 23.21 -13.42 -9.23
N LYS A 112 24.15 -14.27 -9.68
CA LYS A 112 25.14 -14.93 -8.81
C LYS A 112 26.02 -13.94 -8.03
N ASP A 113 26.50 -12.89 -8.72
CA ASP A 113 27.29 -11.81 -8.13
C ASP A 113 26.42 -10.75 -7.43
N GLY A 114 25.11 -10.84 -7.64
CA GLY A 114 24.08 -9.96 -7.09
C GLY A 114 23.85 -8.65 -7.84
N VAL A 115 22.82 -7.92 -7.41
CA VAL A 115 22.44 -6.60 -7.91
C VAL A 115 22.10 -5.66 -6.76
N TYR A 116 22.48 -4.39 -6.87
CA TYR A 116 22.18 -3.38 -5.85
C TYR A 116 20.69 -3.00 -5.86
N ASN A 117 20.04 -3.26 -4.73
CA ASN A 117 18.68 -2.87 -4.43
C ASN A 117 18.65 -1.70 -3.44
N ILE A 118 17.66 -0.81 -3.56
CA ILE A 118 17.45 0.34 -2.67
C ILE A 118 16.22 0.04 -1.82
N ARG A 119 16.27 0.24 -0.50
CA ARG A 119 15.12 -0.04 0.37
C ARG A 119 13.96 0.93 0.16
N ASP A 120 12.73 0.43 0.26
CA ASP A 120 11.49 1.18 0.04
C ASP A 120 11.36 2.42 0.94
N SER A 121 11.89 2.35 2.17
CA SER A 121 11.93 3.47 3.13
C SER A 121 12.73 4.69 2.65
N ILE A 122 13.58 4.53 1.63
CA ILE A 122 14.47 5.57 1.10
C ILE A 122 13.79 6.42 0.02
N TYR A 123 12.87 5.85 -0.75
CA TYR A 123 12.20 6.56 -1.85
C TYR A 123 11.50 7.86 -1.42
N PRO A 124 10.75 7.93 -0.29
CA PRO A 124 10.15 9.18 0.18
C PRO A 124 11.18 10.29 0.45
N LEU A 125 12.39 9.93 0.88
CA LEU A 125 13.48 10.87 1.21
C LEU A 125 14.16 11.40 -0.06
N LEU A 126 14.11 10.66 -1.16
CA LEU A 126 14.62 11.07 -2.48
C LEU A 126 13.63 11.96 -3.25
N SER A 127 12.33 11.77 -3.00
CA SER A 127 11.22 12.55 -3.58
C SER A 127 11.04 13.94 -2.95
N GLN A 128 11.55 14.17 -1.73
CA GLN A 128 11.50 15.50 -1.12
C GLN A 128 12.53 16.45 -1.77
N LYS A 129 11.98 17.55 -2.33
CA LYS A 129 12.61 18.68 -3.05
C LYS A 129 13.04 18.41 -4.50
N GLN A 130 12.18 18.88 -5.41
CA GLN A 130 12.59 19.73 -6.54
C GLN A 130 11.53 20.82 -6.85
N ASP A 131 11.10 21.57 -5.82
CA ASP A 131 10.35 22.84 -5.98
C ASP A 131 11.27 24.02 -5.69
N THR A 132 12.21 24.27 -6.62
CA THR A 132 13.05 25.47 -6.63
C THR A 132 13.31 25.91 -8.06
N THR A 133 12.77 27.08 -8.39
CA THR A 133 13.23 28.01 -9.44
C THR A 133 13.23 27.49 -10.89
N LYS A 134 12.09 27.69 -11.58
CA LYS A 134 12.07 27.84 -13.04
C LYS A 134 12.34 29.31 -13.39
N GLU A 135 13.49 29.61 -13.97
CA GLU A 135 13.65 30.77 -14.85
C GLU A 135 13.50 30.35 -16.31
N ALA A 136 13.07 31.28 -17.17
CA ALA A 136 12.61 31.00 -18.52
C ALA A 136 13.73 31.12 -19.58
N GLY A 137 13.67 30.27 -20.61
CA GLY A 137 14.53 30.32 -21.79
C GLY A 137 13.99 29.38 -22.88
N PRO A 138 13.54 29.87 -24.06
CA PRO A 138 12.76 29.07 -25.01
C PRO A 138 13.55 28.51 -26.21
N GLU A 139 12.84 27.71 -27.01
CA GLU A 139 13.13 27.31 -28.42
C GLU A 139 14.19 26.25 -28.74
N ARG A 140 13.74 25.02 -29.03
CA ARG A 140 13.72 24.36 -30.38
C ARG A 140 13.31 22.88 -30.19
N ARG A 141 12.09 22.46 -30.54
CA ARG A 141 11.50 22.18 -31.88
C ARG A 141 11.71 20.71 -32.32
N ALA A 142 10.61 19.93 -32.28
CA ALA A 142 10.32 18.67 -33.03
C ALA A 142 11.27 17.45 -32.82
N GLU A 143 10.93 16.16 -32.97
CA GLU A 143 9.69 15.33 -33.14
C GLU A 143 10.11 13.83 -32.99
N ALA A 144 9.31 12.77 -32.79
CA ALA A 144 7.87 12.57 -32.53
C ALA A 144 7.66 11.20 -31.77
N ALA A 145 6.90 10.24 -32.36
CA ALA A 145 6.82 8.80 -32.07
C ALA A 145 6.38 8.28 -30.67
N GLN A 146 5.09 8.48 -30.38
CA GLN A 146 4.11 7.52 -29.81
C GLN A 146 4.58 6.21 -29.12
N ALA A 147 4.25 6.05 -27.84
CA ALA A 147 3.52 4.88 -27.28
C ALA A 147 3.05 5.18 -25.83
N PRO A 148 1.77 4.96 -25.46
CA PRO A 148 1.27 5.30 -24.12
C PRO A 148 1.46 4.14 -23.12
N MET A 149 2.56 4.15 -22.35
CA MET A 149 2.62 3.40 -21.09
C MET A 149 2.40 4.37 -19.92
N ALA A 150 1.22 4.28 -19.32
CA ALA A 150 0.84 5.09 -18.18
C ALA A 150 1.77 4.84 -16.99
N ARG A 151 2.50 5.88 -16.57
CA ARG A 151 3.13 5.94 -15.25
C ARG A 151 2.11 6.53 -14.27
N PRO A 152 2.03 6.05 -13.02
CA PRO A 152 1.13 6.63 -12.02
C PRO A 152 1.57 8.08 -11.75
N GLN A 153 0.70 9.03 -12.09
CA GLN A 153 0.93 10.44 -11.84
C GLN A 153 0.56 10.80 -10.40
N SER A 154 1.33 11.75 -9.85
CA SER A 154 1.08 12.54 -8.64
C SER A 154 -0.33 12.46 -8.04
N THR A 155 -0.41 12.22 -6.73
CA THR A 155 -1.63 12.02 -5.92
C THR A 155 -2.72 13.09 -6.04
N GLY A 156 -2.42 14.30 -6.54
CA GLY A 156 -3.44 15.29 -6.92
C GLY A 156 -4.32 14.89 -8.11
N GLY A 157 -3.89 13.90 -8.91
CA GLY A 157 -4.63 13.43 -10.09
C GLY A 157 -5.74 12.41 -9.80
N ALA A 158 -5.68 11.70 -8.67
CA ALA A 158 -6.63 10.61 -8.36
C ALA A 158 -8.08 11.12 -8.25
N PHE A 159 -8.28 12.30 -7.65
CA PHE A 159 -9.60 12.93 -7.55
C PHE A 159 -10.15 13.35 -8.93
N SER A 160 -9.29 13.92 -9.78
CA SER A 160 -9.65 14.28 -11.15
C SER A 160 -9.99 13.06 -12.01
N ILE A 161 -9.27 11.94 -11.83
CA ILE A 161 -9.57 10.67 -12.50
C ILE A 161 -10.93 10.14 -12.06
N LEU A 162 -11.22 10.13 -10.75
CA LEU A 162 -12.51 9.67 -10.23
C LEU A 162 -13.67 10.52 -10.78
N ASN A 163 -13.54 11.84 -10.81
CA ASN A 163 -14.56 12.74 -11.36
C ASN A 163 -14.74 12.60 -12.89
N THR A 164 -13.69 12.21 -13.62
CA THR A 164 -13.73 12.10 -15.09
C THR A 164 -14.22 10.73 -15.56
N ARG A 165 -13.85 9.65 -14.85
CA ARG A 165 -14.17 8.26 -15.23
C ARG A 165 -15.30 7.63 -14.42
N GLY A 166 -15.59 8.18 -13.24
CA GLY A 166 -16.54 7.60 -12.29
C GLY A 166 -15.98 6.50 -11.40
N PHE A 167 -14.73 6.05 -11.61
CA PHE A 167 -14.09 5.01 -10.81
C PHE A 167 -12.57 5.17 -10.73
N ILE A 168 -11.95 4.51 -9.74
CA ILE A 168 -10.51 4.30 -9.61
C ILE A 168 -10.23 2.94 -8.93
N ILE A 169 -9.15 2.27 -9.35
CA ILE A 169 -8.68 1.02 -8.75
C ILE A 169 -7.26 1.24 -8.24
N VAL A 170 -7.03 0.87 -6.98
CA VAL A 170 -5.77 1.10 -6.27
C VAL A 170 -5.25 -0.22 -5.71
N GLN A 171 -3.95 -0.48 -5.90
CA GLN A 171 -3.31 -1.72 -5.41
C GLN A 171 -2.56 -1.50 -4.09
N ASP A 172 -2.03 -0.30 -3.88
CA ASP A 172 -1.26 0.02 -2.68
C ASP A 172 -2.19 0.38 -1.49
N LYS A 173 -1.96 -0.26 -0.35
CA LYS A 173 -2.77 -0.07 0.87
C LYS A 173 -2.65 1.36 1.43
N ARG A 174 -1.49 2.00 1.31
CA ARG A 174 -1.24 3.35 1.83
C ARG A 174 -1.89 4.39 0.94
N GLU A 175 -1.83 4.22 -0.39
CA GLU A 175 -2.57 5.04 -1.34
C GLU A 175 -4.09 4.95 -1.13
N ALA A 176 -4.63 3.73 -0.97
CA ALA A 176 -6.05 3.52 -0.68
C ALA A 176 -6.46 4.15 0.67
N MET A 177 -5.61 4.09 1.69
CA MET A 177 -5.85 4.75 2.98
C MET A 177 -5.88 6.28 2.86
N MET A 178 -4.92 6.88 2.15
CA MET A 178 -4.90 8.34 1.91
C MET A 178 -6.13 8.79 1.11
N LEU A 179 -6.57 8.02 0.11
CA LEU A 179 -7.78 8.33 -0.65
C LEU A 179 -9.05 8.22 0.20
N SER A 180 -9.15 7.19 1.05
CA SER A 180 -10.25 7.04 2.01
C SER A 180 -10.34 8.21 2.99
N GLU A 181 -9.20 8.66 3.53
CA GLU A 181 -9.12 9.84 4.39
C GLU A 181 -9.56 11.12 3.64
N GLN A 182 -9.06 11.34 2.43
CA GLN A 182 -9.44 12.49 1.58
C GLN A 182 -10.92 12.48 1.19
N MET A 183 -11.48 11.31 0.88
CA MET A 183 -12.86 11.15 0.41
C MET A 183 -13.86 10.87 1.54
N THR A 184 -13.44 10.88 2.81
CA THR A 184 -14.28 10.54 3.97
C THR A 184 -15.59 11.35 4.01
N LEU A 185 -15.58 12.61 3.59
CA LEU A 185 -16.81 13.42 3.50
C LEU A 185 -17.77 12.94 2.40
N GLN A 186 -17.26 12.61 1.21
CA GLN A 186 -18.05 12.09 0.10
C GLN A 186 -18.60 10.70 0.40
N MET A 187 -17.80 9.83 1.02
CA MET A 187 -18.23 8.50 1.46
C MET A 187 -19.32 8.57 2.53
N LYS A 188 -19.21 9.49 3.52
CA LYS A 188 -20.26 9.73 4.53
C LYS A 188 -21.57 10.26 3.94
N LYS A 189 -21.52 11.01 2.85
CA LYS A 189 -22.71 11.44 2.10
C LYS A 189 -23.24 10.37 1.13
N GLY A 190 -22.49 9.29 0.90
CA GLY A 190 -22.78 8.30 -0.13
C GLY A 190 -22.59 8.81 -1.57
N GLU A 191 -21.82 9.88 -1.79
CA GLU A 191 -21.44 10.36 -3.13
C GLU A 191 -20.43 9.39 -3.80
N VAL A 192 -19.62 8.70 -2.98
CA VAL A 192 -18.58 7.74 -3.39
C VAL A 192 -18.70 6.50 -2.51
N VAL A 193 -18.55 5.32 -3.10
CA VAL A 193 -18.53 4.02 -2.40
C VAL A 193 -17.21 3.32 -2.69
N GLY A 194 -16.65 2.62 -1.70
CA GLY A 194 -15.39 1.90 -1.86
C GLY A 194 -15.39 0.55 -1.16
N VAL A 195 -14.81 -0.46 -1.81
CA VAL A 195 -14.69 -1.84 -1.30
C VAL A 195 -13.28 -2.37 -1.52
N LYS A 196 -12.84 -3.26 -0.62
CA LYS A 196 -11.58 -4.01 -0.79
C LYS A 196 -11.90 -5.40 -1.32
N GLY A 197 -11.44 -5.72 -2.53
CA GLY A 197 -11.61 -7.04 -3.12
C GLY A 197 -10.74 -8.12 -2.48
N PHE A 198 -11.13 -9.38 -2.67
CA PHE A 198 -10.37 -10.56 -2.27
C PHE A 198 -9.00 -10.68 -2.96
N ASP A 199 -8.80 -10.01 -4.10
CA ASP A 199 -7.51 -9.91 -4.79
C ASP A 199 -6.55 -8.89 -4.15
N GLY A 200 -6.98 -8.25 -3.05
CA GLY A 200 -6.20 -7.26 -2.30
C GLY A 200 -6.31 -5.83 -2.83
N ARG A 201 -7.01 -5.60 -3.95
CA ARG A 201 -7.20 -4.27 -4.54
C ARG A 201 -8.34 -3.51 -3.87
N PHE A 202 -8.28 -2.19 -3.96
CA PHE A 202 -9.29 -1.26 -3.48
C PHE A 202 -9.99 -0.64 -4.68
N TYR A 203 -11.31 -0.79 -4.75
CA TYR A 203 -12.16 -0.28 -5.80
C TYR A 203 -12.96 0.88 -5.22
N ILE A 204 -12.91 2.05 -5.85
CA ILE A 204 -13.62 3.25 -5.42
C ILE A 204 -14.42 3.76 -6.62
N VAL A 205 -15.73 3.96 -6.45
CA VAL A 205 -16.68 4.26 -7.53
C VAL A 205 -17.62 5.38 -7.08
N THR A 206 -17.93 6.33 -7.96
CA THR A 206 -18.95 7.35 -7.72
C THR A 206 -20.35 6.74 -7.79
N ARG A 207 -21.29 7.27 -6.99
CA ARG A 207 -22.66 6.76 -6.95
C ARG A 207 -23.35 6.79 -8.32
N ASP A 208 -23.13 7.85 -9.09
CA ASP A 208 -23.75 8.03 -10.41
C ASP A 208 -23.23 7.00 -11.42
N TYR A 209 -21.91 6.73 -11.42
CA TYR A 209 -21.33 5.68 -12.25
C TYR A 209 -21.85 4.31 -11.84
N LEU A 210 -21.90 4.03 -10.53
CA LEU A 210 -22.39 2.75 -10.02
C LEU A 210 -23.86 2.52 -10.42
N ALA A 211 -24.73 3.51 -10.29
CA ALA A 211 -26.15 3.39 -10.65
C ALA A 211 -26.36 3.08 -12.14
N GLU A 212 -25.66 3.78 -13.03
CA GLU A 212 -25.71 3.52 -14.48
C GLU A 212 -25.06 2.18 -14.85
N ALA A 213 -23.95 1.81 -14.19
CA ALA A 213 -23.29 0.52 -14.40
C ALA A 213 -24.18 -0.65 -13.98
N CYS A 214 -24.79 -0.62 -12.78
CA CYS A 214 -25.73 -1.64 -12.30
C CYS A 214 -26.89 -1.84 -13.28
N LYS A 215 -27.48 -0.76 -13.78
CA LYS A 215 -28.56 -0.82 -14.77
C LYS A 215 -28.14 -1.52 -16.07
N ARG A 216 -26.93 -1.24 -16.56
CA ARG A 216 -26.40 -1.88 -17.78
C ARG A 216 -26.04 -3.35 -17.54
N ILE A 217 -25.32 -3.64 -16.45
CA ILE A 217 -24.93 -4.99 -16.04
C ILE A 217 -26.17 -5.89 -15.88
N ASN A 218 -27.19 -5.45 -15.14
CA ASN A 218 -28.42 -6.22 -14.94
C ASN A 218 -29.23 -6.45 -16.23
N SER A 219 -29.00 -5.67 -17.29
CA SER A 219 -29.66 -5.90 -18.59
C SER A 219 -28.98 -6.98 -19.44
N VAL A 220 -27.70 -7.28 -19.18
CA VAL A 220 -26.90 -8.29 -19.91
C VAL A 220 -26.62 -9.56 -19.10
N LEU A 221 -26.44 -9.45 -17.78
CA LEU A 221 -26.07 -10.55 -16.89
C LEU A 221 -27.31 -11.39 -16.53
N LYS A 222 -27.62 -12.38 -17.37
CA LYS A 222 -28.74 -13.32 -17.18
C LYS A 222 -28.30 -14.72 -16.73
N GLU A 223 -27.05 -15.06 -16.99
CA GLU A 223 -26.43 -16.36 -16.68
C GLU A 223 -25.00 -16.10 -16.18
N ASP A 224 -24.26 -17.16 -15.85
CA ASP A 224 -22.85 -17.07 -15.46
C ASP A 224 -22.00 -16.47 -16.61
N MET A 225 -21.41 -15.29 -16.40
CA MET A 225 -20.58 -14.59 -17.40
C MET A 225 -19.26 -14.08 -16.81
N ASP A 226 -18.20 -14.06 -17.62
CA ASP A 226 -16.93 -13.43 -17.25
C ASP A 226 -16.98 -11.90 -17.34
N ALA A 227 -16.23 -11.21 -16.46
CA ALA A 227 -16.24 -9.75 -16.40
C ALA A 227 -15.84 -9.04 -17.72
N PRO A 228 -14.85 -9.51 -18.51
CA PRO A 228 -14.61 -8.98 -19.85
C PRO A 228 -15.81 -9.07 -20.80
N SER A 229 -16.50 -10.21 -20.85
CA SER A 229 -17.72 -10.38 -21.64
C SER A 229 -18.86 -9.46 -21.17
N ILE A 230 -19.06 -9.33 -19.85
CA ILE A 230 -20.04 -8.41 -19.26
C ILE A 230 -19.71 -6.95 -19.66
N ALA A 231 -18.45 -6.52 -19.53
CA ALA A 231 -18.03 -5.16 -19.87
C ALA A 231 -18.28 -4.84 -21.35
N SER A 232 -17.95 -5.77 -22.24
CA SER A 232 -18.19 -5.66 -23.69
C SER A 232 -19.69 -5.55 -24.01
N ALA A 233 -20.51 -6.44 -23.45
CA ALA A 233 -21.96 -6.45 -23.67
C ALA A 233 -22.65 -5.20 -23.09
N ALA A 234 -22.27 -4.79 -21.88
CA ALA A 234 -22.79 -3.60 -21.19
C ALA A 234 -22.24 -2.27 -21.75
N LYS A 235 -21.25 -2.32 -22.65
CA LYS A 235 -20.53 -1.15 -23.19
C LYS A 235 -19.98 -0.26 -22.07
N LEU A 236 -19.30 -0.90 -21.12
CA LEU A 236 -18.60 -0.26 -20.00
C LEU A 236 -17.08 -0.35 -20.20
N ASP A 237 -16.34 0.54 -19.57
CA ASP A 237 -14.89 0.40 -19.42
C ASP A 237 -14.59 -0.93 -18.66
N PRO A 238 -13.62 -1.75 -19.10
CA PRO A 238 -13.35 -3.03 -18.46
C PRO A 238 -12.99 -2.93 -16.97
N ASP A 239 -12.17 -1.95 -16.58
CA ASP A 239 -11.77 -1.75 -15.18
C ASP A 239 -12.96 -1.21 -14.37
N GLY A 240 -13.71 -0.25 -14.93
CA GLY A 240 -14.90 0.29 -14.29
C GLY A 240 -16.03 -0.72 -14.11
N CYS A 241 -16.20 -1.64 -15.07
CA CYS A 241 -17.13 -2.76 -14.96
C CYS A 241 -16.72 -3.74 -13.86
N VAL A 242 -15.42 -4.08 -13.75
CA VAL A 242 -14.91 -4.92 -12.65
C VAL A 242 -15.11 -4.22 -11.31
N ALA A 243 -14.88 -2.91 -11.22
CA ALA A 243 -15.14 -2.13 -10.00
C ALA A 243 -16.62 -2.18 -9.61
N ALA A 244 -17.55 -1.92 -10.54
CA ALA A 244 -18.98 -2.01 -10.29
C ALA A 244 -19.42 -3.42 -9.85
N LEU A 245 -18.99 -4.48 -10.56
CA LEU A 245 -19.27 -5.88 -10.20
C LEU A 245 -18.78 -6.26 -8.80
N ARG A 246 -17.64 -5.69 -8.35
CA ARG A 246 -17.12 -5.90 -6.99
C ARG A 246 -18.01 -5.26 -5.92
N LEU A 247 -18.52 -4.05 -6.16
CA LEU A 247 -19.46 -3.39 -5.25
C LEU A 247 -20.82 -4.10 -5.23
N MET A 248 -21.34 -4.49 -6.41
CA MET A 248 -22.57 -5.27 -6.53
C MET A 248 -22.46 -6.62 -5.80
N ALA A 249 -21.31 -7.29 -5.86
CA ALA A 249 -21.08 -8.54 -5.14
C ALA A 249 -21.06 -8.37 -3.61
N GLU A 250 -20.48 -7.29 -3.11
CA GLU A 250 -20.49 -6.96 -1.67
C GLU A 250 -21.90 -6.64 -1.15
N ASN A 251 -22.74 -6.00 -1.98
CA ASN A 251 -24.14 -5.72 -1.67
C ASN A 251 -25.06 -6.95 -1.76
N GLY A 252 -24.62 -8.03 -2.42
CA GLY A 252 -25.47 -9.18 -2.75
C GLY A 252 -26.40 -8.96 -3.96
N ASP A 253 -26.09 -8.00 -4.84
CA ASP A 253 -26.79 -7.79 -6.11
C ASP A 253 -26.37 -8.83 -7.19
N VAL A 254 -25.14 -9.36 -7.07
CA VAL A 254 -24.57 -10.45 -7.91
C VAL A 254 -23.72 -11.39 -7.05
N ILE A 255 -23.42 -12.59 -7.54
CA ILE A 255 -22.49 -13.53 -6.89
C ILE A 255 -21.32 -13.85 -7.81
N GLU A 256 -20.09 -13.74 -7.31
CA GLU A 256 -18.90 -14.27 -8.00
C GLU A 256 -18.78 -15.79 -7.72
N ARG A 257 -19.21 -16.63 -8.68
CA ARG A 257 -19.13 -18.10 -8.54
C ARG A 257 -17.71 -18.64 -8.68
N LYS A 258 -16.90 -17.99 -9.52
CA LYS A 258 -15.50 -18.32 -9.79
C LYS A 258 -14.75 -17.01 -10.02
N ARG A 259 -13.43 -16.98 -9.79
CA ARG A 259 -12.61 -15.77 -9.96
C ARG A 259 -12.82 -15.13 -11.34
N GLY A 260 -13.44 -13.95 -11.38
CA GLY A 260 -13.75 -13.20 -12.60
C GLY A 260 -15.06 -13.59 -13.31
N VAL A 261 -15.84 -14.52 -12.78
CA VAL A 261 -17.13 -15.00 -13.33
C VAL A 261 -18.25 -14.71 -12.35
N PHE A 262 -19.23 -13.93 -12.80
CA PHE A 262 -20.34 -13.41 -12.02
C PHE A 262 -21.66 -14.00 -12.51
N ALA A 263 -22.63 -14.08 -11.61
CA ALA A 263 -23.99 -14.56 -11.87
C ALA A 263 -24.99 -13.65 -11.14
N PRO A 264 -26.25 -13.54 -11.62
CA PRO A 264 -27.32 -12.95 -10.82
C PRO A 264 -27.59 -13.81 -9.56
N VAL A 265 -28.16 -13.19 -8.53
CA VAL A 265 -28.57 -13.85 -7.27
C VAL A 265 -29.96 -14.46 -7.40
#